data_AF-A0A968NPV3-F1
#
_entry.id   AF-A0A968NPV3-F1
#
_cell.length_a   1.000
_cell.length_b   1.000
_cell.length_c   1.000
_cell.angle_alpha   90.00
_cell.angle_beta   90.00
_cell.angle_gamma   90.00
#
_symmetry.space_group_name_H-M   'P 1'
#
loop_
_entity.id
_entity.type
_entity.pdbx_description
1 polymer ?
#
loop_
_entity_poly.entity_id
_entity_poly.type
_entity_poly.pdbx_seq_one_letter_code
_entity_poly.pdbx_strand_id
1 'polypeptide(L)'
;MTIAQSAKPSSSNITVTLKRLVALLEEDETDEYGILQPSQSAFKLAMRLVVDAYEAMGDFFPRASASTDSEGGIRLTWSKQSPEREVRLVCPADAEQPAYLYHEMEESYAVERDVTASILVQWLEWINQA
;
A
#
# COMPACT_ATOMS: atom_id res chain seq x y z
N MET A 1 -24.02 27.28 -27.06
CA MET A 1 -23.43 25.93 -27.18
C MET A 1 -22.44 25.78 -26.05
N THR A 2 -22.73 24.94 -25.07
CA THR A 2 -21.87 24.73 -23.89
C THR A 2 -21.20 23.38 -24.10
N ILE A 3 -19.89 23.37 -24.30
CA ILE A 3 -19.12 22.12 -24.40
C ILE A 3 -19.08 21.53 -23.00
N ALA A 4 -19.73 20.39 -22.82
CA ALA A 4 -19.59 19.59 -21.61
C ALA A 4 -18.13 19.17 -21.50
N GLN A 5 -17.47 19.63 -20.45
CA GLN A 5 -16.13 19.20 -20.09
C GLN A 5 -16.23 17.71 -19.74
N SER A 6 -15.69 16.84 -20.59
CA SER A 6 -15.64 15.41 -20.34
C SER A 6 -14.82 15.19 -19.08
N ALA A 7 -15.47 14.84 -17.97
CA ALA A 7 -14.79 14.49 -16.74
C ALA A 7 -13.86 13.31 -17.06
N LYS A 8 -12.56 13.48 -16.82
CA LYS A 8 -11.61 12.36 -16.88
C LYS A 8 -12.17 11.24 -15.99
N PRO A 9 -12.15 9.97 -16.40
CA PRO A 9 -12.54 8.89 -15.50
C PRO A 9 -11.65 8.99 -14.26
N SER A 10 -12.24 9.23 -13.09
CA SER A 10 -11.52 9.16 -11.83
C SER A 10 -11.09 7.70 -11.66
N SER A 11 -9.81 7.40 -11.81
CA SER A 11 -9.31 6.04 -11.57
C SER A 11 -9.65 5.63 -10.14
N SER A 12 -10.24 4.45 -9.95
CA SER A 12 -10.52 3.91 -8.62
C SER A 12 -9.24 3.87 -7.78
N ASN A 13 -9.37 4.01 -6.46
CA ASN A 13 -8.22 4.07 -5.55
C ASN A 13 -7.33 2.82 -5.68
N ILE A 14 -7.93 1.64 -5.82
CA ILE A 14 -7.20 0.40 -6.09
C ILE A 14 -6.39 0.47 -7.39
N THR A 15 -6.95 1.03 -8.47
CA THR A 15 -6.24 1.17 -9.76
C THR A 15 -4.98 2.01 -9.59
N VAL A 16 -5.05 3.06 -8.78
CA VAL A 16 -3.88 3.91 -8.47
C VAL A 16 -2.84 3.12 -7.67
N THR A 17 -3.25 2.39 -6.63
CA THR A 17 -2.35 1.55 -5.82
C THR A 17 -1.66 0.48 -6.66
N LEU A 18 -2.40 -0.25 -7.50
CA LEU A 18 -1.85 -1.30 -8.37
C LEU A 18 -0.86 -0.73 -9.40
N LYS A 19 -1.19 0.42 -10.02
CA LYS A 19 -0.25 1.10 -10.92
C LYS A 19 1.04 1.51 -10.24
N ARG A 20 0.96 1.99 -9.00
CA ARG A 20 2.13 2.35 -8.20
C ARG A 20 2.99 1.14 -7.88
N LEU A 21 2.39 0.00 -7.53
CA LEU A 21 3.13 -1.25 -7.33
C LEU A 21 3.84 -1.68 -8.62
N VAL A 22 3.13 -1.69 -9.76
CA VAL A 22 3.72 -2.07 -11.05
C VAL A 22 4.86 -1.13 -11.46
N ALA A 23 4.73 0.17 -11.21
CA ALA A 23 5.78 1.14 -11.51
C ALA A 23 7.10 0.85 -10.77
N LEU A 24 7.05 0.25 -9.57
CA LEU A 24 8.28 -0.15 -8.86
C LEU A 24 9.10 -1.20 -9.62
N LEU A 25 8.48 -2.00 -10.50
CA LEU A 25 9.17 -2.97 -11.35
C LEU A 25 9.84 -2.32 -12.58
N GLU A 26 9.54 -1.05 -12.85
CA GLU A 26 10.07 -0.29 -13.98
C GLU A 26 11.25 0.61 -13.58
N GLU A 27 11.55 0.72 -12.28
CA GLU A 27 12.73 1.42 -11.75
C GLU A 27 14.04 0.74 -12.18
N ASP A 28 15.16 1.43 -12.07
CA ASP A 28 16.49 0.81 -12.22
C ASP A 28 16.69 -0.27 -11.14
N GLU A 29 17.58 -1.25 -11.35
CA GLU A 29 17.76 -2.33 -10.35
C GLU A 29 18.30 -1.78 -9.01
N THR A 30 19.28 -0.87 -9.07
CA THR A 30 19.96 -0.30 -7.92
C THR A 30 20.47 1.11 -8.20
N ASP A 31 20.61 1.94 -7.17
CA ASP A 31 21.36 3.20 -7.20
C ASP A 31 22.47 3.23 -6.11
N GLU A 32 22.99 4.43 -5.79
CA GLU A 32 23.99 4.61 -4.75
C GLU A 32 23.47 4.38 -3.31
N TYR A 33 22.15 4.30 -3.13
CA TYR A 33 21.48 4.13 -1.84
C TYR A 33 20.91 2.71 -1.64
N GLY A 34 20.88 1.87 -2.68
CA GLY A 34 20.57 0.45 -2.55
C GLY A 34 19.72 -0.08 -3.70
N ILE A 35 18.89 -1.08 -3.40
CA ILE A 35 17.96 -1.69 -4.35
C ILE A 35 16.75 -0.77 -4.57
N LEU A 36 16.36 -0.56 -5.82
CA LEU A 36 15.18 0.24 -6.17
C LEU A 36 14.02 -0.62 -6.68
N GLN A 37 14.31 -1.74 -7.35
CA GLN A 37 13.29 -2.71 -7.74
C GLN A 37 12.92 -3.66 -6.59
N PRO A 38 11.63 -3.96 -6.38
CA PRO A 38 11.25 -4.88 -5.33
C PRO A 38 11.65 -6.31 -5.68
N SER A 39 11.94 -7.10 -4.65
CA SER A 39 12.10 -8.54 -4.81
C SER A 39 10.79 -9.16 -5.32
N GLN A 40 10.90 -10.28 -6.03
CA GLN A 40 9.72 -10.97 -6.56
C GLN A 40 8.78 -11.46 -5.44
N SER A 41 9.35 -11.89 -4.30
CA SER A 41 8.59 -12.30 -3.11
C SER A 41 7.82 -11.14 -2.52
N ALA A 42 8.47 -9.98 -2.31
CA ALA A 42 7.83 -8.78 -1.79
C ALA A 42 6.68 -8.31 -2.70
N PHE A 43 6.91 -8.26 -4.02
CA PHE A 43 5.90 -7.86 -5.00
C PHE A 43 4.68 -8.78 -5.00
N LYS A 44 4.89 -10.11 -5.04
CA LYS A 44 3.81 -11.10 -5.02
C LYS A 44 2.99 -11.00 -3.73
N LEU A 45 3.66 -10.84 -2.58
CA LEU A 45 2.99 -10.74 -1.29
C LEU A 45 2.15 -9.46 -1.19
N ALA A 46 2.73 -8.31 -1.57
CA ALA A 46 2.03 -7.03 -1.58
C ALA A 46 0.82 -7.04 -2.52
N MET A 47 0.98 -7.55 -3.74
CA MET A 47 -0.11 -7.68 -4.71
C MET A 47 -1.24 -8.56 -4.18
N ARG A 48 -0.92 -9.72 -3.59
CA ARG A 48 -1.92 -10.61 -3.00
C ARG A 48 -2.71 -9.91 -1.90
N LEU A 49 -2.03 -9.33 -0.90
CA LEU A 49 -2.69 -8.68 0.23
C LEU A 49 -3.57 -7.49 -0.21
N VAL A 50 -3.10 -6.70 -1.17
CA VAL A 50 -3.86 -5.55 -1.70
C VAL A 50 -5.10 -5.99 -2.47
N VAL A 51 -4.98 -7.01 -3.34
CA VAL A 51 -6.12 -7.51 -4.11
C VAL A 51 -7.13 -8.17 -3.18
N ASP A 52 -6.70 -9.05 -2.27
CA ASP A 52 -7.60 -9.72 -1.32
C ASP A 52 -8.33 -8.69 -0.42
N ALA A 53 -7.65 -7.64 0.04
CA ALA A 53 -8.28 -6.58 0.82
C ALA A 53 -9.26 -5.75 -0.02
N TYR A 54 -8.95 -5.48 -1.29
CA TYR A 54 -9.89 -4.81 -2.20
C TYR A 54 -11.12 -5.67 -2.48
N GLU A 55 -10.98 -6.98 -2.67
CA GLU A 55 -12.12 -7.88 -2.87
C GLU A 55 -13.09 -7.85 -1.68
N ALA A 56 -12.57 -7.67 -0.46
CA ALA A 56 -13.38 -7.53 0.75
C ALA A 56 -14.02 -6.13 0.91
N MET A 57 -13.30 -5.06 0.57
CA MET A 57 -13.74 -3.66 0.82
C MET A 57 -14.48 -3.01 -0.36
N GLY A 58 -14.27 -3.49 -1.57
CA GLY A 58 -14.71 -2.84 -2.79
C GLY A 58 -14.23 -1.39 -2.91
N ASP A 59 -15.13 -0.49 -3.31
CA ASP A 59 -14.80 0.92 -3.53
C ASP A 59 -14.41 1.71 -2.27
N PHE A 60 -14.59 1.13 -1.08
CA PHE A 60 -14.09 1.71 0.17
C PHE A 60 -12.58 1.54 0.35
N PHE A 61 -11.91 0.76 -0.49
CA PHE A 61 -10.46 0.58 -0.41
C PHE A 61 -9.72 1.93 -0.59
N PRO A 62 -8.93 2.37 0.40
CA PRO A 62 -8.21 3.63 0.33
C PRO A 62 -6.98 3.54 -0.57
N ARG A 63 -6.59 4.68 -1.14
CA ARG A 63 -5.41 4.78 -2.00
C ARG A 63 -4.13 4.71 -1.17
N ALA A 64 -3.18 3.88 -1.59
CA ALA A 64 -1.86 3.78 -0.95
C ALA A 64 -0.78 4.49 -1.79
N SER A 65 0.23 5.08 -1.16
CA SER A 65 1.55 5.22 -1.78
C SER A 65 2.29 3.88 -1.72
N ALA A 66 3.26 3.69 -2.61
CA ALA A 66 4.11 2.50 -2.65
C ALA A 66 5.58 2.94 -2.82
N SER A 67 6.50 2.24 -2.18
CA SER A 67 7.95 2.45 -2.32
C SER A 67 8.71 1.14 -2.09
N THR A 68 9.90 1.04 -2.66
CA THR A 68 10.87 -0.01 -2.35
C THR A 68 11.82 0.48 -1.25
N ASP A 69 12.22 -0.38 -0.32
CA ASP A 69 13.33 -0.09 0.60
C ASP A 69 14.69 -0.51 0.02
N SER A 70 15.78 -0.17 0.69
CA SER A 70 17.14 -0.42 0.20
C SER A 70 17.50 -1.89 0.00
N GLU A 71 16.68 -2.83 0.49
CA GLU A 71 16.88 -4.27 0.36
C GLU A 71 15.94 -4.91 -0.68
N GLY A 72 15.05 -4.14 -1.31
CA GLY A 72 14.05 -4.66 -2.25
C GLY A 72 12.72 -5.04 -1.59
N GLY A 73 12.48 -4.66 -0.33
CA GLY A 73 11.18 -4.81 0.32
C GLY A 73 10.19 -3.75 -0.15
N ILE A 74 8.89 -4.04 -0.06
CA ILE A 74 7.83 -3.09 -0.41
C ILE A 74 7.21 -2.49 0.84
N ARG A 75 7.04 -1.16 0.83
CA ARG A 75 6.23 -0.43 1.81
C ARG A 75 5.05 0.21 1.10
N LEU A 76 3.84 -0.12 1.57
CA LEU A 76 2.60 0.56 1.18
C LEU A 76 2.13 1.41 2.35
N THR A 77 1.83 2.68 2.09
CA THR A 77 1.41 3.63 3.14
C THR A 77 0.05 4.24 2.81
N TRP A 78 -0.84 4.19 3.79
CA TRP A 78 -2.11 4.91 3.81
C TRP A 78 -2.06 5.93 4.92
N SER A 79 -2.28 7.21 4.61
CA SER A 79 -2.26 8.30 5.58
C SER A 79 -3.54 9.13 5.52
N LYS A 80 -3.93 9.65 6.68
CA LYS A 80 -5.04 10.59 6.85
C LYS A 80 -4.56 11.74 7.73
N GLN A 81 -4.90 12.98 7.36
CA GLN A 81 -4.39 14.19 8.02
C GLN A 81 -5.25 14.69 9.18
N SER A 82 -6.51 14.28 9.27
CA SER A 82 -7.44 14.78 10.30
C SER A 82 -8.49 13.70 10.63
N PRO A 83 -8.35 13.00 11.77
CA PRO A 83 -7.17 12.97 12.65
C PRO A 83 -5.93 12.38 11.94
N GLU A 84 -4.73 12.70 12.44
CA GLU A 84 -3.48 12.14 11.93
C GLU A 84 -3.43 10.63 12.21
N ARG A 85 -3.48 9.83 11.15
CA ARG A 85 -3.45 8.38 11.20
C ARG A 85 -2.61 7.85 10.05
N GLU A 86 -1.85 6.81 10.31
CA GLU A 86 -1.14 6.09 9.27
C GLU A 86 -1.25 4.59 9.47
N VAL A 87 -1.32 3.87 8.35
CA VAL A 87 -1.16 2.43 8.26
C VAL A 87 -0.06 2.17 7.24
N ARG A 88 0.94 1.37 7.60
CA ARG A 88 2.04 0.94 6.73
C ARG A 88 2.03 -0.58 6.66
N LEU A 89 1.84 -1.13 5.46
CA LEU A 89 2.12 -2.54 5.19
C LEU A 89 3.56 -2.66 4.69
N VAL A 90 4.36 -3.49 5.37
CA VAL A 90 5.72 -3.82 4.94
C VAL A 90 5.78 -5.28 4.52
N CYS A 91 6.21 -5.51 3.28
CA CYS A 91 6.48 -6.83 2.71
C CYS A 91 8.00 -6.95 2.50
N PRO A 92 8.72 -7.65 3.39
CA PRO A 92 10.17 -7.78 3.31
C PRO A 92 10.65 -8.39 1.99
N ALA A 93 11.88 -8.05 1.59
CA ALA A 93 12.52 -8.65 0.42
C ALA A 93 12.73 -10.16 0.59
N ASP A 94 13.16 -10.56 1.78
CA ASP A 94 13.39 -11.94 2.21
C ASP A 94 12.05 -12.66 2.45
N ALA A 95 11.84 -13.77 1.75
CA ALA A 95 10.62 -14.57 1.85
C ALA A 95 10.48 -15.31 3.20
N GLU A 96 11.55 -15.44 3.98
CA GLU A 96 11.50 -16.02 5.32
C GLU A 96 11.04 -15.01 6.38
N GLN A 97 11.08 -13.71 6.06
CA GLN A 97 10.63 -12.65 6.95
C GLN A 97 9.14 -12.35 6.73
N PRO A 98 8.30 -12.45 7.79
CA PRO A 98 6.88 -12.19 7.63
C PRO A 98 6.59 -10.71 7.37
N ALA A 99 5.55 -10.44 6.58
CA ALA A 99 4.99 -9.11 6.48
C ALA A 99 4.45 -8.62 7.83
N TYR A 100 4.52 -7.32 8.05
CA TYR A 100 3.98 -6.69 9.24
C TYR A 100 3.22 -5.40 8.89
N LEU A 101 2.25 -5.06 9.73
CA LEU A 101 1.54 -3.79 9.66
C LEU A 101 2.00 -2.92 10.80
N TYR A 102 2.41 -1.70 10.49
CA TYR A 102 2.56 -0.64 11.46
C TYR A 102 1.35 0.28 11.36
N HIS A 103 0.79 0.69 12.50
CA HIS A 103 -0.26 1.70 12.51
C HIS A 103 0.00 2.72 13.61
N GLU A 104 -0.28 3.98 13.33
CA GLU A 104 -0.08 5.09 14.26
C GLU A 104 -1.26 6.05 14.25
N MET A 105 -1.58 6.60 15.42
CA MET A 105 -2.50 7.70 15.62
C MET A 105 -1.94 8.62 16.69
N GLU A 106 -1.67 9.87 16.31
CA GLU A 106 -1.04 10.86 17.19
C GLU A 106 0.23 10.29 17.85
N GLU A 107 0.26 10.12 19.16
CA GLU A 107 1.42 9.61 19.91
C GLU A 107 1.41 8.08 20.13
N SER A 108 0.36 7.38 19.66
CA SER A 108 0.20 5.94 19.86
C SER A 108 0.49 5.16 18.58
N TYR A 109 1.28 4.09 18.69
CA TYR A 109 1.54 3.17 17.58
C TYR A 109 1.53 1.71 18.03
N ALA A 110 1.27 0.80 17.10
CA ALA A 110 1.52 -0.62 17.31
C ALA A 110 1.92 -1.33 16.01
N VAL A 111 2.33 -2.60 16.16
CA VAL A 111 2.77 -3.46 15.06
C VAL A 111 2.05 -4.79 15.13
N GLU A 112 1.37 -5.15 14.03
CA GLU A 112 0.80 -6.48 13.81
C GLU A 112 1.77 -7.32 13.00
N ARG A 113 2.14 -8.50 13.50
CA ARG A 113 3.10 -9.40 12.84
C ARG A 113 2.44 -10.57 12.09
N ASP A 114 1.21 -10.92 12.43
CA ASP A 114 0.47 -12.00 11.77
C ASP A 114 -0.41 -11.44 10.65
N VAL A 115 0.20 -10.80 9.65
CA VAL A 115 -0.56 -10.05 8.64
C VAL A 115 -1.33 -10.97 7.70
N THR A 116 -2.65 -10.82 7.71
CA THR A 116 -3.58 -11.40 6.75
C THR A 116 -4.35 -10.29 6.03
N ALA A 117 -5.05 -10.65 4.94
CA ALA A 117 -5.95 -9.72 4.26
C ALA A 117 -7.02 -9.16 5.20
N SER A 118 -7.57 -9.97 6.12
CA SER A 118 -8.58 -9.53 7.07
C SER A 118 -8.05 -8.51 8.09
N ILE A 119 -6.81 -8.70 8.57
CA ILE A 119 -6.17 -7.72 9.47
C ILE A 119 -5.87 -6.42 8.70
N LEU A 120 -5.42 -6.51 7.45
CA LEU A 120 -5.25 -5.32 6.62
C LEU A 120 -6.58 -4.58 6.46
N VAL A 121 -7.66 -5.26 6.09
CA VAL A 121 -9.01 -4.66 5.96
C VAL A 121 -9.42 -3.95 7.25
N GLN A 122 -9.24 -4.58 8.41
CA GLN A 122 -9.56 -3.97 9.71
C GLN A 122 -8.87 -2.60 9.89
N TRP A 123 -7.57 -2.52 9.57
CA TRP A 123 -6.82 -1.26 9.71
C TRP A 123 -7.15 -0.24 8.63
N LEU A 124 -7.48 -0.69 7.40
CA LEU A 124 -7.94 0.19 6.32
C LEU A 124 -9.34 0.74 6.59
N GLU A 125 -10.23 -0.02 7.22
CA GLU A 125 -11.51 0.48 7.70
C GLU A 125 -11.31 1.50 8.83
N TRP A 126 -10.41 1.22 9.77
CA TRP A 126 -10.08 2.13 10.87
C TRP A 126 -9.54 3.48 10.38
N ILE A 127 -8.65 3.50 9.37
CA ILE A 127 -8.15 4.77 8.83
C ILE A 127 -9.24 5.53 8.04
N ASN A 128 -10.19 4.81 7.43
CA ASN A 128 -11.32 5.41 6.72
C ASN A 128 -12.37 6.04 7.64
N GLN A 129 -12.48 5.62 8.90
CA GLN A 129 -13.46 6.17 9.85
C GLN A 129 -13.33 7.69 9.96
N ALA A 130 -14.45 8.39 9.73
CA ALA A 130 -14.57 9.85 9.75
C ALA A 130 -14.29 10.43 11.13
#